data_AF-A0A328FD46-F1
#
_entry.id   AF-A0A328FD46-F1
#
_cell.length_a   1.000
_cell.length_b   1.000
_cell.length_c   1.000
_cell.angle_alpha   90.00
_cell.angle_beta   90.00
_cell.angle_gamma   90.00
#
_symmetry.space_group_name_H-M   'P 1'
#
loop_
_entity.id
_entity.type
_entity.pdbx_description
1 polymer ?
#
loop_
_entity_poly.entity_id
_entity_poly.type
_entity_poly.pdbx_seq_one_letter_code
_entity_poly.pdbx_strand_id
1 'polypeptide(L)'
;MRIDPIFQRQVFYMDLESIKNSEDLICIVDSEMKLKAYNNAWENFAINNGGDKITQTYSLGSNITEVGEEPIKSFIKKNIAKRLF
;
A
#
# COMPACT_ATOMS: atom_id res chain seq x y z
N MET A 1 -10.75 0.09 -5.34
CA MET A 1 -9.99 0.46 -4.14
C MET A 1 -10.44 -0.47 -3.05
N ARG A 2 -9.49 -1.08 -2.35
CA ARG A 2 -9.76 -1.87 -1.16
C ARG A 2 -9.22 -1.15 0.06
N ILE A 3 -9.96 -1.23 1.15
CA ILE A 3 -9.67 -0.55 2.41
C ILE A 3 -9.94 -1.55 3.54
N ASP A 4 -9.05 -1.59 4.51
CA ASP A 4 -9.24 -2.32 5.76
C ASP A 4 -10.51 -1.80 6.46
N PRO A 5 -11.47 -2.66 6.82
CA PRO A 5 -12.75 -2.23 7.41
C PRO A 5 -12.61 -1.42 8.70
N ILE A 6 -11.59 -1.69 9.52
CA ILE A 6 -11.32 -0.95 10.74
C ILE A 6 -10.77 0.43 10.39
N PHE A 7 -9.93 0.50 9.36
CA PHE A 7 -9.33 1.74 8.87
C PHE A 7 -10.31 2.64 8.12
N GLN A 8 -11.37 2.09 7.52
CA GLN A 8 -12.31 2.83 6.68
C GLN A 8 -12.92 4.06 7.39
N ARG A 9 -13.17 3.98 8.69
CA ARG A 9 -13.68 5.13 9.49
C ARG A 9 -12.65 6.24 9.66
N GLN A 10 -11.36 5.91 9.63
CA GLN A 10 -10.24 6.84 9.84
C GLN A 10 -9.88 7.64 8.59
N VAL A 11 -10.32 7.21 7.41
CA VAL A 11 -10.08 7.91 6.12
C VAL A 11 -11.34 8.53 5.53
N PHE A 12 -12.42 8.60 6.31
CA PHE A 12 -13.71 9.13 5.84
C PHE A 12 -13.63 10.57 5.32
N TYR A 13 -12.69 11.37 5.84
CA TYR A 13 -12.48 12.75 5.41
C TYR A 13 -11.61 12.89 4.15
N MET A 14 -11.05 11.80 3.63
CA MET A 14 -10.27 11.82 2.39
C MET A 14 -11.20 11.74 1.18
N ASP A 15 -10.78 12.34 0.07
CA ASP A 15 -11.41 12.14 -1.23
C ASP A 15 -11.05 10.74 -1.78
N LEU A 16 -11.75 9.74 -1.27
CA LEU A 16 -11.52 8.34 -1.62
C LEU A 16 -11.88 8.04 -3.08
N GLU A 17 -12.74 8.84 -3.72
CA GLU A 17 -13.12 8.64 -5.11
C GLU A 17 -11.98 9.04 -6.05
N SER A 18 -11.39 10.21 -5.84
CA SER A 18 -10.21 10.64 -6.58
C SER A 18 -9.03 9.68 -6.37
N ILE A 19 -8.79 9.25 -5.12
CA ILE A 19 -7.72 8.27 -4.83
C ILE A 19 -7.98 6.93 -5.53
N LYS A 20 -9.23 6.43 -5.48
CA LYS A 20 -9.63 5.17 -6.09
C LYS A 20 -9.39 5.15 -7.60
N ASN A 21 -9.68 6.27 -8.27
CA ASN A 21 -9.68 6.39 -9.72
C ASN A 21 -8.38 6.99 -10.29
N SER A 22 -7.45 7.45 -9.46
CA SER A 22 -6.14 7.92 -9.92
C SER A 22 -5.41 6.84 -10.72
N GLU A 23 -4.71 7.26 -11.78
CA GLU A 23 -3.82 6.41 -12.56
C GLU A 23 -2.51 6.09 -11.81
N ASP A 24 -2.16 6.91 -10.82
CA ASP A 24 -1.00 6.68 -9.97
C ASP A 24 -1.20 5.45 -9.08
N LEU A 25 -0.12 4.75 -8.81
CA LEU A 25 -0.08 3.62 -7.89
C LEU A 25 -0.10 4.13 -6.45
N ILE A 26 -1.26 4.02 -5.77
CA ILE A 26 -1.46 4.58 -4.43
C ILE A 26 -1.75 3.48 -3.43
N CYS A 27 -0.98 3.48 -2.34
CA CYS A 27 -1.26 2.71 -1.13
C CYS A 27 -1.23 3.60 0.12
N ILE A 28 -2.00 3.21 1.13
CA ILE A 28 -2.04 3.86 2.44
C ILE A 28 -1.56 2.85 3.48
N VAL A 29 -0.64 3.29 4.33
CA VAL A 29 -0.03 2.48 5.39
C VAL A 29 -0.20 3.15 6.74
N ASP A 30 -0.21 2.35 7.81
CA ASP A 30 -0.16 2.87 9.18
C ASP A 30 1.28 3.19 9.62
N SER A 31 1.43 3.64 10.87
CA SER A 31 2.74 3.94 11.48
C SER A 31 3.65 2.71 11.62
N GLU A 32 3.09 1.50 11.56
CA GLU A 32 3.84 0.24 11.58
C GLU A 32 4.17 -0.25 10.16
N MET A 33 3.89 0.58 9.15
CA MET A 33 4.05 0.26 7.72
C MET A 33 3.17 -0.90 7.26
N LYS A 34 2.06 -1.17 7.94
CA LYS A 34 1.08 -2.17 7.49
C LYS A 34 0.17 -1.55 6.45
N LEU A 35 -0.05 -2.28 5.36
CA LEU A 35 -0.95 -1.87 4.28
C LEU A 35 -2.40 -1.81 4.79
N LYS A 36 -3.02 -0.62 4.71
CA LYS A 36 -4.41 -0.40 5.12
C LYS A 36 -5.35 -0.16 3.97
N ALA A 37 -4.86 0.38 2.85
CA ALA A 37 -5.67 0.56 1.66
C ALA A 37 -4.82 0.64 0.39
N TYR A 38 -5.42 0.36 -0.76
CA TYR A 38 -4.81 0.53 -2.07
C TYR A 38 -5.87 0.78 -3.16
N ASN A 39 -5.50 1.57 -4.17
CA ASN A 39 -6.40 1.98 -5.25
C ASN A 39 -6.52 0.94 -6.38
N ASN A 40 -7.27 1.28 -7.43
CA ASN A 40 -7.46 0.39 -8.59
C ASN A 40 -6.15 0.20 -9.39
N ALA A 41 -5.32 1.24 -9.51
CA ALA A 41 -4.05 1.15 -10.21
C ALA A 41 -3.12 0.09 -9.58
N TRP A 42 -3.18 -0.09 -8.26
CA TRP A 42 -2.47 -1.18 -7.57
C TRP A 42 -2.94 -2.57 -8.01
N GLU A 43 -4.26 -2.81 -8.07
CA GLU A 43 -4.80 -4.10 -8.53
C GLU A 43 -4.43 -4.35 -10.00
N ASN A 44 -4.53 -3.32 -10.85
CA ASN A 44 -4.15 -3.40 -12.26
C ASN A 44 -2.64 -3.70 -12.43
N PHE A 45 -1.79 -3.03 -11.66
CA PHE A 45 -0.36 -3.30 -11.64
C PHE A 45 -0.07 -4.75 -11.23
N ALA A 46 -0.72 -5.23 -10.18
CA ALA A 46 -0.54 -6.60 -9.70
C ALA A 46 -0.92 -7.61 -10.78
N ILE A 47 -2.11 -7.47 -11.38
CA ILE A 47 -2.59 -8.33 -12.48
C ILE A 47 -1.57 -8.38 -13.63
N ASN A 48 -1.05 -7.23 -14.04
CA ASN A 48 -0.14 -7.12 -15.18
C ASN A 48 1.29 -7.62 -14.91
N ASN A 49 1.68 -7.85 -13.65
CA ASN A 49 3.06 -8.18 -13.27
C ASN A 49 3.18 -9.49 -12.46
N GLY A 50 2.23 -10.41 -12.58
CA GLY A 50 2.27 -11.71 -11.88
C GLY A 50 1.15 -11.94 -10.87
N GLY A 51 0.07 -11.16 -10.98
CA GLY A 51 -1.26 -11.38 -10.42
C GLY A 51 -1.27 -11.86 -8.97
N ASP A 52 -1.88 -13.02 -8.76
CA ASP A 52 -2.15 -13.63 -7.45
C ASP A 52 -0.94 -13.66 -6.52
N LYS A 53 0.28 -13.79 -7.04
CA LYS A 53 1.48 -13.72 -6.18
C LYS A 53 1.63 -12.34 -5.55
N ILE A 54 1.43 -11.26 -6.31
CA ILE A 54 1.56 -9.89 -5.82
C ILE A 54 0.42 -9.57 -4.85
N THR A 55 -0.83 -9.92 -5.19
CA THR A 55 -1.99 -9.64 -4.32
C THR A 55 -2.04 -10.51 -3.05
N GLN A 56 -1.53 -11.74 -3.08
CA GLN A 56 -1.39 -12.58 -1.88
C GLN A 56 -0.23 -12.11 -1.00
N THR A 57 0.92 -11.77 -1.59
CA THR A 57 2.08 -11.28 -0.83
C THR A 57 1.78 -9.94 -0.18
N TYR A 58 1.01 -9.08 -0.84
CA TYR A 58 0.70 -7.71 -0.39
C TYR A 58 -0.79 -7.54 -0.09
N SER A 59 -1.33 -8.45 0.69
CA SER A 59 -2.69 -8.35 1.22
C SER A 59 -2.80 -7.24 2.28
N LEU A 60 -4.03 -6.82 2.58
CA LEU A 60 -4.28 -5.86 3.65
C LEU A 60 -3.75 -6.41 4.99
N GLY A 61 -3.08 -5.55 5.75
CA GLY A 61 -2.40 -5.91 7.00
C GLY A 61 -0.95 -6.35 6.83
N SER A 62 -0.50 -6.69 5.61
CA SER A 62 0.91 -7.04 5.34
C SER A 62 1.84 -5.85 5.56
N ASN A 63 3.06 -6.11 6.04
CA ASN A 63 4.07 -5.09 6.23
C ASN A 63 4.73 -4.72 4.89
N ILE A 64 4.64 -3.44 4.51
CA ILE A 64 5.14 -3.01 3.20
C ILE A 64 6.68 -2.90 3.12
N THR A 65 7.38 -2.98 4.25
CA THR A 65 8.86 -2.94 4.26
C THR A 65 9.49 -4.24 3.76
N GLU A 66 8.68 -5.29 3.62
CA GLU A 66 9.07 -6.57 3.05
C GLU A 66 8.75 -6.67 1.54
N VAL A 67 8.32 -5.55 0.94
CA VAL A 67 7.83 -5.48 -0.44
C VAL A 67 8.93 -5.07 -1.40
N GLY A 68 8.98 -5.75 -2.56
CA GLY A 68 9.90 -5.44 -3.65
C GLY A 68 11.26 -6.11 -3.55
N GLU A 69 12.13 -5.82 -4.52
CA GLU A 69 13.50 -6.31 -4.51
C GLU A 69 14.34 -5.58 -3.45
N GLU A 70 15.44 -6.21 -3.00
CA GLU A 70 16.29 -5.70 -1.91
C GLU A 70 16.69 -4.21 -1.99
N PRO A 71 16.94 -3.61 -3.17
CA PRO A 71 17.21 -2.19 -3.25
C PRO A 71 16.05 -1.30 -2.77
N ILE A 72 14.81 -1.68 -3.10
CA ILE A 72 13.59 -0.94 -2.72
C ILE A 72 13.31 -1.14 -1.24
N LYS A 73 13.41 -2.38 -0.75
CA LYS A 73 13.28 -2.71 0.69
C LYS A 73 14.26 -1.90 1.54
N SER A 74 15.52 -1.87 1.13
CA SER A 74 16.58 -1.13 1.82
C SER A 74 16.35 0.37 1.82
N PHE A 75 15.86 0.93 0.71
CA PHE A 75 15.50 2.35 0.61
C PHE A 75 14.35 2.71 1.56
N ILE A 76 13.27 1.92 1.55
CA ILE A 76 12.11 2.11 2.41
C ILE A 76 12.54 2.05 3.89
N LYS A 77 13.24 0.98 4.29
CA LYS A 77 13.73 0.80 5.67
C LYS A 77 14.63 1.95 6.16
N LYS A 78 15.59 2.39 5.33
CA LYS A 78 16.53 3.47 5.70
C LYS A 78 15.85 4.83 5.86
N ASN A 79 14.88 5.17 5.01
CA ASN A 79 14.27 6.50 5.03
C ASN A 79 13.12 6.62 6.03
N ILE A 80 12.43 5.52 6.36
CA ILE A 80 11.47 5.49 7.46
C ILE A 80 12.19 5.61 8.81
N ALA A 81 13.29 4.90 8.99
CA ALA A 81 14.11 5.02 10.20
C ALA A 81 14.57 6.46 10.44
N LYS A 82 14.90 7.21 9.39
CA LYS A 82 15.26 8.64 9.48
C LYS A 82 14.11 9.59 9.82
N ARG A 83 12.85 9.14 9.73
CA ARG A 83 11.67 9.98 10.02
C ARG A 83 11.11 9.75 11.42
N LEU A 84 11.49 8.66 12.08
CA LEU A 84 11.05 8.28 13.43
C LEU A 84 12.05 8.67 14.54
N PHE A 85 13.20 9.23 14.17
CA PHE A 85 14.25 9.78 15.04
C PHE A 85 14.66 11.16 14.54
#